data_AF-A0A392SCR5-F1
#
_entry.id   AF-A0A392SCR5-F1
#
_cell.length_a   1.000
_cell.length_b   1.000
_cell.length_c   1.000
_cell.angle_alpha   90.00
_cell.angle_beta   90.00
_cell.angle_gamma   90.00
#
_symmetry.space_group_name_H-M   'P 1'
#
loop_
_entity.id
_entity.type
_entity.pdbx_description
1 polymer ?
#
loop_
_entity_poly.entity_id
_entity_poly.type
_entity_poly.pdbx_seq_one_letter_code
_entity_poly.pdbx_strand_id
1 'polypeptide(L)'
;MEKDLYGTWAELFKIHARSHKVIHHIIPPEKGNKTPETDEEKETWLTLDATVLQWIYSTISTDLLTTILEPDSTAKEAWDRLRDIFQDNQNSRAVAL
;
A
#
# COMPACT_ATOMS: atom_id res chain seq x y z
N MET A 1 -9.97 -10.95 -15.24
CA MET A 1 -10.76 -11.27 -14.05
C MET A 1 -10.05 -10.82 -12.77
N GLU A 2 -8.95 -11.42 -12.30
CA GLU A 2 -8.25 -10.94 -11.09
C GLU A 2 -7.53 -9.58 -11.27
N LYS A 3 -6.98 -9.29 -12.46
CA LYS A 3 -6.31 -8.01 -12.76
C LYS A 3 -7.27 -6.81 -12.72
N ASP A 4 -8.50 -7.03 -13.19
CA ASP A 4 -9.55 -6.01 -13.18
C ASP A 4 -9.95 -5.69 -11.73
N LEU A 5 -9.94 -6.71 -10.85
CA LEU A 5 -10.21 -6.56 -9.42
C LEU A 5 -9.08 -5.81 -8.70
N TYR A 6 -7.81 -6.11 -8.97
CA TYR A 6 -6.68 -5.35 -8.37
C TYR A 6 -6.71 -3.88 -8.80
N GLY A 7 -6.89 -3.60 -10.10
CA GLY A 7 -6.97 -2.22 -10.59
C GLY A 7 -8.12 -1.44 -9.94
N THR A 8 -9.31 -2.04 -9.86
CA THR A 8 -10.46 -1.44 -9.17
C THR A 8 -10.21 -1.25 -7.68
N TRP A 9 -9.69 -2.26 -6.98
CA TRP A 9 -9.35 -2.17 -5.55
C TRP A 9 -8.32 -1.06 -5.30
N ALA A 10 -7.26 -1.00 -6.10
CA ALA A 10 -6.20 0.00 -5.95
C ALA A 10 -6.73 1.42 -6.16
N GLU A 11 -7.62 1.66 -7.13
CA GLU A 11 -8.28 2.96 -7.30
C GLU A 11 -9.17 3.33 -6.11
N LEU A 12 -9.99 2.39 -5.62
CA LEU A 12 -10.85 2.61 -4.46
C LEU A 12 -10.03 2.89 -3.20
N PHE A 13 -8.95 2.14 -2.97
CA PHE A 13 -8.06 2.34 -1.83
C PHE A 13 -7.36 3.70 -1.89
N LYS A 14 -6.90 4.12 -3.07
CA LYS A 14 -6.34 5.47 -3.27
C LYS A 14 -7.35 6.58 -2.97
N ILE A 15 -8.62 6.41 -3.35
CA ILE A 15 -9.69 7.37 -3.02
C ILE A 15 -9.89 7.42 -1.50
N HIS A 16 -9.97 6.26 -0.84
CA HIS A 16 -10.10 6.15 0.61
C HIS A 16 -8.93 6.82 1.36
N ALA A 17 -7.68 6.55 0.97
CA ALA A 17 -6.51 7.17 1.58
C ALA A 17 -6.49 8.70 1.37
N ARG A 18 -6.94 9.18 0.19
CA ARG A 18 -7.05 10.63 -0.09
C ARG A 18 -8.11 11.31 0.78
N SER A 19 -9.29 10.71 0.97
CA SER A 19 -10.34 11.30 1.81
C SER A 19 -9.92 11.45 3.28
N HIS A 20 -9.00 10.58 3.74
CA HIS A 20 -8.41 10.62 5.08
C HIS A 20 -7.09 11.40 5.14
N LYS A 21 -6.65 12.02 4.04
CA LYS A 21 -5.40 12.80 3.94
C LYS A 21 -4.12 12.00 4.20
N VAL A 22 -4.14 10.68 4.04
CA VAL A 22 -3.02 9.76 4.30
C VAL A 22 -2.45 9.10 3.04
N ILE A 23 -2.87 9.55 1.85
CA ILE A 23 -2.38 8.99 0.56
C ILE A 23 -0.85 8.96 0.45
N HIS A 24 -0.19 9.89 1.12
CA HIS A 24 1.26 10.05 1.10
C HIS A 24 2.01 8.93 1.86
N HIS A 25 1.32 8.11 2.65
CA HIS A 25 1.86 6.89 3.26
C HIS A 25 2.03 5.74 2.25
N ILE A 26 1.27 5.74 1.14
CA ILE A 26 1.38 4.71 0.08
C ILE A 26 1.95 5.25 -1.23
N ILE A 27 1.77 6.55 -1.50
CA ILE A 27 2.30 7.23 -2.68
C ILE A 27 2.95 8.54 -2.22
N PRO A 28 4.24 8.51 -1.83
CA PRO A 28 4.98 9.71 -1.47
C PRO A 28 5.02 10.69 -2.65
N PRO A 29 4.91 12.01 -2.40
CA PRO A 29 5.03 13.03 -3.43
C PRO A 29 6.47 13.08 -3.96
N GLU A 30 6.63 13.46 -5.24
CA GLU A 30 7.94 13.54 -5.92
C GLU A 30 8.94 14.47 -5.23
N LYS A 31 8.46 15.52 -4.56
CA LYS A 31 9.29 16.48 -3.82
C LYS A 31 9.61 16.05 -2.38
N GLY A 32 9.28 14.80 -2.02
CA GLY A 32 9.39 14.28 -0.66
C GLY A 32 8.25 14.76 0.24
N ASN A 33 7.90 13.95 1.23
CA ASN A 33 7.01 14.39 2.31
C ASN A 33 7.77 15.28 3.29
N LYS A 34 7.05 16.20 3.95
CA LYS A 34 7.59 16.90 5.12
C LYS A 34 8.00 15.82 6.13
N THR A 35 9.29 15.80 6.47
CA THR A 35 9.80 14.88 7.48
C THR A 35 9.26 15.35 8.84
N PRO A 36 8.71 14.45 9.68
CA PRO A 36 8.34 14.79 11.05
C PRO A 36 9.56 15.32 11.83
N GLU A 37 9.45 16.50 12.43
CA GLU A 37 10.56 17.16 13.13
C GLU A 37 10.43 16.99 14.65
N THR A 38 9.20 17.03 15.18
CA THR A 38 8.93 16.81 16.62
C THR A 38 8.59 15.36 16.92
N ASP A 39 8.69 14.97 18.19
CA ASP A 39 8.34 13.62 18.63
C ASP A 39 6.83 13.35 18.50
N GLU A 40 5.99 14.37 18.71
CA GLU A 40 4.54 14.27 18.48
C GLU A 40 4.21 14.10 16.99
N GLU A 41 4.92 14.80 16.10
CA GLU A 41 4.75 14.62 14.64
C GLU A 41 5.18 13.19 14.22
N LYS A 42 6.25 12.63 14.80
CA LYS A 42 6.70 11.25 14.54
C LYS A 42 5.69 10.22 15.04
N GLU A 43 5.18 10.38 16.26
CA GLU A 43 4.18 9.46 16.82
C GLU A 43 2.87 9.48 16.00
N THR A 44 2.44 10.68 15.59
CA THR A 44 1.29 10.83 14.70
C THR A 44 1.54 10.13 13.36
N TRP A 45 2.73 10.31 12.78
CA TRP A 45 3.11 9.64 11.53
C TRP A 45 3.05 8.13 11.65
N LEU A 46 3.65 7.56 12.70
CA LEU A 46 3.66 6.11 12.94
C LEU A 46 2.24 5.56 13.15
N THR A 47 1.39 6.30 13.85
CA THR A 47 -0.01 5.91 14.08
C THR A 47 -0.80 5.88 12.77
N LEU A 48 -0.64 6.90 11.92
CA LEU A 48 -1.30 6.96 10.61
C LEU A 48 -0.76 5.87 9.68
N ASP A 49 0.55 5.60 9.69
CA ASP A 49 1.15 4.54 8.88
C ASP A 49 0.58 3.17 9.27
N ALA A 50 0.57 2.84 10.56
CA ALA A 50 0.00 1.61 11.08
C ALA A 50 -1.50 1.48 10.75
N THR A 51 -2.25 2.59 10.79
CA THR A 51 -3.67 2.62 10.42
C THR A 51 -3.86 2.27 8.94
N VAL A 52 -3.08 2.87 8.04
CA VAL A 52 -3.16 2.58 6.60
C VAL A 52 -2.73 1.14 6.31
N LEU A 53 -1.68 0.65 6.96
CA LEU A 53 -1.23 -0.73 6.85
C LEU A 53 -2.33 -1.72 7.28
N GLN A 54 -3.00 -1.46 8.41
CA GLN A 54 -4.13 -2.26 8.86
C GLN A 54 -5.26 -2.30 7.83
N TRP A 55 -5.58 -1.17 7.17
CA TRP A 55 -6.58 -1.14 6.11
C TRP A 55 -6.19 -1.96 4.88
N ILE A 56 -4.90 -1.96 4.50
CA ILE A 56 -4.43 -2.83 3.41
C ILE A 56 -4.70 -4.29 3.79
N TYR A 57 -4.24 -4.71 4.97
CA TYR A 57 -4.39 -6.09 5.43
C TYR A 57 -5.84 -6.54 5.63
N SER A 58 -6.75 -5.64 6.00
CA SER A 58 -8.16 -5.99 6.21
C SER A 58 -9.01 -6.03 4.93
N THR A 59 -8.49 -5.51 3.81
CA THR A 59 -9.24 -5.37 2.55
C THR A 59 -8.76 -6.25 1.41
N ILE A 60 -7.69 -7.02 1.62
CA ILE A 60 -7.15 -8.01 0.68
C ILE A 60 -7.58 -9.43 1.06
N SER A 61 -7.42 -10.39 0.14
CA SER A 61 -7.66 -11.81 0.45
C SER A 61 -6.63 -12.35 1.46
N THR A 62 -7.01 -13.41 2.18
CA THR A 62 -6.12 -14.09 3.13
C THR A 62 -4.84 -14.59 2.46
N ASP A 63 -4.92 -15.10 1.24
CA ASP A 63 -3.75 -15.57 0.49
C ASP A 63 -2.76 -14.42 0.23
N LEU A 64 -3.26 -13.25 -0.19
CA LEU A 64 -2.41 -12.07 -0.37
C LEU A 64 -1.83 -11.60 0.95
N LEU A 65 -2.65 -11.54 2.02
CA LEU A 65 -2.18 -11.16 3.35
C LEU A 65 -1.03 -12.04 3.82
N THR A 66 -1.18 -13.36 3.77
CA THR A 66 -0.13 -14.30 4.18
C THR A 66 1.13 -14.21 3.31
N THR A 67 1.00 -13.73 2.07
CA THR A 67 2.13 -13.53 1.16
C THR A 67 2.93 -12.26 1.46
N ILE A 68 2.27 -11.16 1.84
CA ILE A 68 2.92 -9.84 1.99
C ILE A 68 3.18 -9.41 3.44
N LEU A 69 2.65 -10.15 4.42
CA LEU A 69 2.77 -9.80 5.83
C LEU A 69 4.22 -9.97 6.30
N GLU A 70 4.81 -8.87 6.77
CA GLU A 70 6.17 -8.86 7.31
C GLU A 70 6.20 -8.11 8.66
N PRO A 71 7.05 -8.53 9.61
CA PRO A 71 7.29 -7.78 10.84
C PRO A 71 7.76 -6.37 10.53
N ASP A 72 7.28 -5.40 11.31
CA ASP A 72 7.69 -3.99 11.24
C ASP A 72 7.56 -3.35 9.84
N SER A 73 6.71 -3.90 8.97
CA SER A 73 6.41 -3.33 7.65
C SER A 73 5.68 -2.00 7.78
N THR A 74 5.88 -1.14 6.79
CA THR A 74 5.14 0.10 6.59
C THR A 74 3.98 -0.09 5.61
N ALA A 75 3.04 0.86 5.60
CA ALA A 75 1.98 0.91 4.60
C ALA A 75 2.53 0.97 3.16
N LYS A 76 3.62 1.71 2.95
CA LYS A 76 4.27 1.85 1.64
C LYS A 76 4.81 0.53 1.12
N GLU A 77 5.51 -0.21 1.98
CA GLU A 77 6.11 -1.49 1.61
C GLU A 77 5.03 -2.53 1.29
N ALA A 78 3.97 -2.62 2.11
CA ALA A 78 2.85 -3.51 1.82
C ALA A 78 2.16 -3.16 0.48
N TRP A 79 1.97 -1.86 0.21
CA TRP A 79 1.43 -1.36 -1.06
C TRP A 79 2.33 -1.72 -2.25
N ASP A 80 3.65 -1.57 -2.12
CA ASP A 80 4.61 -1.92 -3.16
C ASP A 80 4.64 -3.42 -3.43
N ARG A 81 4.67 -4.28 -2.40
CA ARG A 81 4.62 -5.74 -2.55
C ARG A 81 3.38 -6.17 -3.33
N LEU A 82 2.21 -5.59 -3.02
CA LEU A 82 0.99 -5.85 -3.79
C LEU A 82 1.16 -5.46 -5.26
N ARG A 83 1.63 -4.24 -5.54
CA ARG A 83 1.87 -3.79 -6.91
C ARG A 83 2.80 -4.73 -7.66
N ASP A 84 3.89 -5.14 -7.03
CA ASP A 84 4.91 -5.97 -7.64
C ASP A 84 4.37 -7.38 -7.96
N ILE A 85 3.59 -8.01 -7.06
CA ILE A 85 2.88 -9.28 -7.34
C ILE A 85 2.03 -9.18 -8.62
N PHE A 86 1.24 -8.11 -8.75
CA PHE A 86 0.35 -7.94 -9.90
C PHE A 86 1.07 -7.43 -11.16
N GLN A 87 2.29 -6.91 -11.05
CA GLN A 87 3.10 -6.45 -12.18
C GLN A 87 4.04 -7.57 -12.70
N ASP A 88 4.63 -8.37 -11.82
CA ASP A 88 5.49 -9.50 -12.17
C ASP A 88 4.70 -10.68 -12.75
N ASN A 89 3.47 -10.90 -12.29
CA ASN A 89 2.56 -11.86 -12.91
C ASN A 89 2.22 -11.49 -14.37
N GLN A 90 2.30 -10.19 -14.73
CA GLN A 90 2.12 -9.78 -16.12
C GLN A 90 3.35 -10.10 -16.98
N ASN A 91 4.55 -9.82 -16.46
CA ASN A 91 5.80 -10.12 -17.17
C ASN A 91 5.96 -11.63 -17.39
N SER A 92 5.67 -12.44 -16.36
CA SER A 92 5.75 -13.90 -16.45
C SER A 92 4.76 -14.49 -17.46
N ARG A 93 3.54 -13.93 -17.54
CA ARG A 93 2.53 -14.35 -18.54
C ARG A 93 2.82 -13.84 -19.94
N ALA A 94 3.45 -12.67 -20.08
CA ALA A 94 3.86 -12.13 -21.37
C ALA A 94 5.04 -12.89 -21.99
N VAL A 95 5.90 -13.50 -21.17
CA VAL A 95 7.01 -14.34 -21.63
C VAL A 95 6.56 -15.78 -21.96
N ALA A 96 5.42 -16.22 -21.43
CA ALA A 96 4.87 -17.56 -21.66
C ALA A 96 3.93 -17.67 -22.88
N LEU A 97 3.84 -16.63 -23.71
CA LEU A 97 3.03 -16.54 -24.95
C LEU A 97 3.92 -16.30 -26.16
#